data_AF-X0HS10-F1
#
_entry.id   AF-X0HS10-F1
#
_cell.length_a   1.000
_cell.length_b   1.000
_cell.length_c   1.000
_cell.angle_alpha   90.00
_cell.angle_beta   90.00
_cell.angle_gamma   90.00
#
_symmetry.space_group_name_H-M   'P 1'
#
loop_
_entity.id
_entity.type
_entity.pdbx_description
1 polymer ?
#
loop_
_entity_poly.entity_id
_entity_poly.type
_entity_poly.pdbx_seq_one_letter_code
_entity_poly.pdbx_strand_id
1 'polypeptide(L)'
;MYWPPGTGSGIGPCLPVLMERSAPACVLWSKKNPISTYGQGVMDMILAADPNVVIWATDERVRPDFVKLAYQIYKESGAECAAIIPNGLTTNKFVYQMESRGVPAFGPIWDS
;
A
#
# COMPACT_ATOMS: atom_id res chain seq x y z
N MET A 1 -9.81 -24.98 5.60
CA MET A 1 -8.71 -24.00 5.68
C MET A 1 -9.28 -22.77 6.37
N TYR A 2 -9.13 -22.69 7.70
CA TYR A 2 -9.72 -21.59 8.48
C TYR A 2 -8.77 -20.39 8.43
N TRP A 3 -9.17 -19.34 7.71
CA TRP A 3 -8.51 -18.04 7.74
C TRP A 3 -8.95 -17.29 9.01
N PRO A 4 -8.04 -16.96 9.95
CA PRO A 4 -8.42 -16.25 11.16
C PRO A 4 -8.87 -14.81 10.84
N PRO A 5 -9.71 -14.19 11.69
CA PRO A 5 -10.31 -12.89 11.44
C PRO A 5 -9.28 -11.79 11.21
N GLY A 6 -9.45 -11.11 10.06
CA GLY A 6 -8.89 -9.83 9.62
C GLY A 6 -7.71 -9.22 10.39
N THR A 7 -6.48 -9.60 10.02
CA THR A 7 -5.29 -8.82 10.36
C THR A 7 -5.16 -7.63 9.41
N GLY A 8 -5.77 -6.49 9.78
CA GLY A 8 -5.78 -5.24 9.03
C GLY A 8 -4.39 -4.77 8.55
N SER A 9 -4.03 -5.09 7.31
CA SER A 9 -2.83 -4.58 6.64
C SER A 9 -3.03 -4.17 5.19
N GLY A 10 -4.25 -4.31 4.66
CA GLY A 10 -4.69 -3.67 3.42
C GLY A 10 -4.13 -4.24 2.11
N ILE A 11 -3.12 -5.12 2.10
CA ILE A 11 -2.50 -5.57 0.83
C ILE A 11 -3.28 -6.68 0.12
N GLY A 12 -4.13 -7.43 0.83
CA GLY A 12 -4.89 -8.56 0.28
C GLY A 12 -5.66 -8.23 -1.01
N PRO A 13 -6.44 -7.14 -1.05
CA PRO A 13 -7.11 -6.70 -2.27
C PRO A 13 -6.18 -6.33 -3.44
N CYS A 14 -4.94 -5.93 -3.16
CA CYS A 14 -3.97 -5.57 -4.20
C CYS A 14 -3.22 -6.78 -4.76
N LEU A 15 -3.11 -7.88 -4.01
CA LEU A 15 -2.30 -9.04 -4.42
C LEU A 15 -2.71 -9.60 -5.80
N PRO A 16 -4.00 -9.84 -6.11
CA PRO A 16 -4.38 -10.36 -7.43
C PRO A 16 -3.91 -9.47 -8.58
N VAL A 17 -4.04 -8.15 -8.45
CA VAL A 17 -3.64 -7.17 -9.46
C VAL A 17 -2.11 -7.15 -9.62
N LEU A 18 -1.37 -7.18 -8.49
CA LEU A 18 0.10 -7.26 -8.52
C LEU A 18 0.60 -8.58 -9.14
N MET A 19 -0.12 -9.68 -8.91
CA MET A 19 0.21 -10.99 -9.48
C MET A 19 -0.11 -11.07 -10.96
N GLU A 20 -1.19 -10.42 -11.42
CA GLU A 20 -1.56 -10.37 -12.84
C GLU A 20 -0.52 -9.57 -13.66
N ARG A 21 0.14 -8.58 -13.05
CA ARG A 21 1.13 -7.70 -13.70
C ARG A 21 0.61 -7.04 -14.97
N SER A 22 -0.70 -6.81 -15.01
CA SER A 22 -1.40 -6.20 -16.14
C SER A 22 -1.10 -4.71 -16.30
N ALA A 23 -0.55 -4.07 -15.26
CA ALA A 23 -0.10 -2.68 -15.29
C ALA A 23 1.17 -2.49 -14.43
N PRO A 24 2.01 -1.48 -14.76
CA PRO A 24 3.07 -1.02 -13.87
C PRO A 24 2.50 -0.60 -12.52
N ALA A 25 3.12 -1.05 -11.43
CA ALA A 25 2.72 -0.70 -10.08
C ALA A 25 3.93 -0.24 -9.27
N CYS A 26 3.72 0.78 -8.43
CA CYS A 26 4.66 1.19 -7.41
C CYS A 26 4.01 1.03 -6.05
N VAL A 27 4.57 0.16 -5.22
CA VAL A 27 3.98 -0.30 -3.98
C VAL A 27 4.68 0.37 -2.81
N LEU A 28 3.89 1.06 -1.99
CA LEU A 28 4.28 1.50 -0.66
C LEU A 28 3.41 0.75 0.35
N TRP A 29 4.03 -0.13 1.12
CA TRP A 29 3.30 -0.98 2.06
C TRP A 29 3.86 -0.85 3.47
N SER A 30 2.97 -0.63 4.45
CA SER A 30 3.34 -0.50 5.86
C SER A 30 2.64 -1.56 6.70
N LYS A 31 3.43 -2.41 7.37
CA LYS A 31 2.90 -3.49 8.20
C LYS A 31 3.90 -3.87 9.29
N LYS A 32 3.41 -4.15 10.50
CA LYS A 32 4.17 -4.81 11.56
C LYS A 32 4.54 -6.23 11.13
N ASN A 33 5.82 -6.59 11.22
CA ASN A 33 6.35 -7.92 10.85
C ASN A 33 5.75 -8.50 9.54
N PRO A 34 6.01 -7.88 8.37
CA PRO A 34 5.40 -8.31 7.11
C PRO A 34 5.79 -9.75 6.75
N ILE A 35 7.07 -10.13 6.94
CA ILE A 35 7.59 -11.48 6.66
C ILE A 35 6.92 -12.53 7.56
N SER A 36 6.80 -12.27 8.87
CA SER A 36 6.17 -13.25 9.77
C SER A 36 4.67 -13.38 9.54
N THR A 37 4.02 -12.33 9.02
CA THR A 37 2.57 -12.28 8.82
C THR A 37 2.16 -12.92 7.49
N TYR A 38 2.90 -12.66 6.41
CA TYR A 38 2.55 -13.08 5.05
C TYR A 38 3.48 -14.14 4.46
N GLY A 39 4.62 -14.39 5.09
CA GLY A 39 5.64 -15.33 4.63
C GLY A 39 6.51 -14.76 3.51
N GLN A 40 7.68 -15.38 3.31
CA GLN A 40 8.64 -14.95 2.30
C GLN A 40 8.08 -15.01 0.88
N GLY A 41 7.27 -16.01 0.56
CA GLY A 41 6.69 -16.15 -0.78
C GLY A 41 5.85 -14.94 -1.22
N VAL A 42 5.08 -14.33 -0.33
CA VAL A 42 4.31 -13.11 -0.65
C VAL A 42 5.25 -11.92 -0.87
N MET A 43 6.32 -11.83 -0.09
CA MET A 43 7.34 -10.78 -0.25
C MET A 43 8.01 -10.89 -1.62
N ASP A 44 8.39 -12.10 -2.01
CA ASP A 44 9.02 -12.38 -3.29
C ASP A 44 8.09 -12.05 -4.46
N MET A 45 6.78 -12.35 -4.33
CA MET A 45 5.78 -11.97 -5.33
C MET A 45 5.66 -10.45 -5.49
N ILE A 46 5.63 -9.71 -4.38
CA ILE A 46 5.55 -8.25 -4.40
C ILE A 46 6.81 -7.66 -5.02
N LEU A 47 7.99 -8.11 -4.60
CA LEU A 47 9.29 -7.68 -5.17
C LEU A 47 9.39 -7.99 -6.66
N ALA A 48 8.81 -9.10 -7.10
CA ALA A 48 8.82 -9.46 -8.51
C ALA A 48 7.79 -8.66 -9.34
N ALA A 49 6.75 -8.09 -8.72
CA ALA A 49 5.80 -7.19 -9.35
C ALA A 49 6.30 -5.73 -9.37
N ASP A 50 6.95 -5.32 -8.27
CA ASP A 50 7.60 -4.02 -8.12
C ASP A 50 8.98 -4.19 -7.44
N PRO A 51 10.07 -4.20 -8.22
CA PRO A 51 11.43 -4.28 -7.69
C PRO A 51 11.82 -3.11 -6.78
N ASN A 52 11.12 -1.97 -6.89
CA ASN A 52 11.37 -0.76 -6.12
C ASN A 52 10.40 -0.60 -4.94
N VAL A 53 9.67 -1.66 -4.58
CA VAL A 53 8.68 -1.64 -3.51
C VAL A 53 9.29 -1.10 -2.22
N VAL A 54 8.57 -0.17 -1.58
CA VAL A 54 8.93 0.36 -0.27
C VAL A 54 8.10 -0.35 0.79
N ILE A 55 8.75 -1.26 1.53
CA ILE A 55 8.13 -1.99 2.64
C ILE A 55 8.57 -1.36 3.97
N TRP A 56 7.59 -0.86 4.73
CA TRP A 56 7.78 -0.24 6.03
C TRP A 56 7.37 -1.17 7.17
N ALA A 57 8.35 -1.80 7.81
CA ALA A 57 8.15 -2.55 9.05
C ALA A 57 7.95 -1.58 10.24
N THR A 58 6.72 -1.46 10.73
CA THR A 58 6.36 -0.46 11.76
C THR A 58 6.90 -0.75 13.16
N ASP A 59 7.40 -1.96 13.38
CA ASP A 59 8.01 -2.40 14.64
C ASP A 59 9.52 -2.22 14.68
N GLU A 60 10.15 -2.08 13.53
CA GLU A 60 11.60 -1.85 13.41
C GLU A 60 11.91 -0.36 13.20
N ARG A 61 10.94 0.44 12.76
CA ARG A 61 11.17 1.83 12.32
C ARG A 61 10.09 2.79 12.78
N VAL A 62 10.51 4.01 13.11
CA VAL A 62 9.61 5.13 13.45
C VAL A 62 8.71 5.45 12.26
N ARG A 63 7.39 5.53 12.47
CA ARG A 63 6.42 5.81 11.41
C ARG A 63 6.76 7.13 10.68
N PRO A 64 6.98 7.10 9.35
CA PRO A 64 7.29 8.29 8.58
C PRO A 64 5.99 9.02 8.21
N ASP A 65 6.14 10.19 7.60
CA ASP A 65 5.05 10.83 6.88
C ASP A 65 4.78 10.06 5.58
N PHE A 66 3.84 9.11 5.64
CA PHE A 66 3.48 8.28 4.49
C PHE A 66 2.86 9.06 3.35
N VAL A 67 2.22 10.21 3.61
CA VAL A 67 1.65 11.04 2.54
C VAL A 67 2.76 11.68 1.74
N LYS A 68 3.76 12.26 2.43
CA LYS A 68 4.94 12.81 1.77
C LYS A 68 5.69 11.74 0.97
N LEU A 69 5.89 10.57 1.56
CA LEU A 69 6.57 9.45 0.90
C LEU A 69 5.81 8.95 -0.33
N ALA A 70 4.49 8.76 -0.23
CA ALA A 70 3.66 8.36 -1.37
C ALA A 70 3.66 9.41 -2.48
N TYR A 71 3.63 10.70 -2.13
CA TYR A 71 3.74 11.78 -3.10
C TYR A 71 5.08 11.76 -3.85
N GLN A 72 6.19 11.51 -3.15
CA GLN A 72 7.50 11.39 -3.78
C GLN A 72 7.55 10.20 -4.75
N ILE A 73 7.12 9.02 -4.29
CA ILE A 73 7.06 7.81 -5.13
C ILE A 73 6.17 8.05 -6.36
N TYR A 74 5.01 8.70 -6.20
CA TYR A 74 4.13 9.04 -7.31
C TYR A 74 4.84 9.93 -8.34
N LYS A 75 5.54 10.97 -7.89
CA LYS A 75 6.27 11.89 -8.78
C LYS A 75 7.44 11.22 -9.50
N GLU A 76 8.14 10.32 -8.83
CA GLU A 76 9.31 9.61 -9.37
C GLU A 76 8.91 8.47 -10.31
N SER A 77 7.80 7.79 -10.03
CA SER A 77 7.28 6.70 -10.86
C SER A 77 6.58 7.17 -12.13
N GLY A 78 6.06 8.41 -12.15
CA GLY A 78 5.21 8.89 -13.22
C GLY A 78 3.85 8.20 -13.26
N ALA A 79 3.40 7.63 -12.14
CA ALA A 79 2.12 6.94 -12.04
C ALA A 79 0.93 7.87 -12.38
N GLU A 80 -0.14 7.30 -12.93
CA GLU A 80 -1.34 8.06 -13.28
C GLU A 80 -2.25 8.31 -12.06
N CYS A 81 -2.22 7.42 -11.07
CA CYS A 81 -3.02 7.53 -9.85
C CYS A 81 -2.36 6.84 -8.64
N ALA A 82 -2.89 7.12 -7.44
CA ALA A 82 -2.51 6.47 -6.19
C ALA A 82 -3.70 5.73 -5.57
N ALA A 83 -3.62 4.40 -5.47
CA ALA A 83 -4.58 3.59 -4.72
C ALA A 83 -4.10 3.40 -3.27
N ILE A 84 -4.93 3.75 -2.29
CA ILE A 84 -4.56 3.84 -0.87
C ILE A 84 -5.51 2.96 -0.06
N ILE A 85 -4.99 1.91 0.59
CA ILE A 85 -5.80 0.98 1.40
C ILE A 85 -5.35 0.95 2.88
N PRO A 86 -5.65 1.99 3.68
CA PRO A 86 -5.44 1.98 5.12
C PRO A 86 -6.76 1.72 5.88
N ASN A 87 -6.66 1.71 7.20
CA ASN A 87 -7.80 1.71 8.11
C ASN A 87 -8.59 3.03 8.05
N GLY A 88 -9.93 2.97 8.13
CA GLY A 88 -10.81 3.96 7.51
C GLY A 88 -10.64 5.44 7.89
N LEU A 89 -10.34 5.76 9.15
CA LEU A 89 -10.12 7.17 9.55
C LEU A 89 -8.84 7.79 8.93
N THR A 90 -7.86 6.96 8.58
CA THR A 90 -6.61 7.39 7.95
C THR A 90 -6.82 7.59 6.44
N THR A 91 -7.75 6.87 5.82
CA THR A 91 -7.98 6.86 4.37
C THR A 91 -8.38 8.24 3.84
N ASN A 92 -9.45 8.83 4.36
CA ASN A 92 -10.00 10.08 3.81
C ASN A 92 -9.02 11.25 3.93
N LYS A 93 -8.29 11.34 5.05
CA LYS A 93 -7.25 12.37 5.23
C LYS A 93 -6.11 12.20 4.24
N PHE A 94 -5.69 10.95 4.00
CA PHE A 94 -4.63 10.65 3.05
C PHE A 94 -5.05 11.02 1.62
N VAL A 95 -6.23 10.56 1.20
CA VAL A 95 -6.80 10.86 -0.13
C VAL A 95 -6.89 12.37 -0.33
N TYR A 96 -7.50 13.09 0.61
CA TYR A 96 -7.60 14.55 0.56
C TYR A 96 -6.23 15.24 0.44
N GLN A 97 -5.22 14.77 1.19
CA GLN A 97 -3.88 15.36 1.10
C GLN A 97 -3.20 15.07 -0.25
N MET A 98 -3.46 13.94 -0.88
CA MET A 98 -2.95 13.63 -2.22
C MET A 98 -3.68 14.46 -3.30
N GLU A 99 -5.02 14.49 -3.25
CA GLU A 99 -5.85 15.23 -4.21
C GLU A 99 -5.60 16.74 -4.16
N SER A 100 -5.42 17.32 -2.97
CA SER A 100 -5.05 18.75 -2.81
C SER A 100 -3.70 19.10 -3.44
N ARG A 101 -2.87 18.11 -3.80
CA ARG A 101 -1.60 18.26 -4.50
C ARG A 101 -1.71 17.90 -5.99
N GLY A 102 -2.92 17.72 -6.51
CA GLY A 102 -3.20 17.35 -7.90
C GLY A 102 -2.95 15.88 -8.21
N VAL A 103 -2.84 15.01 -7.21
CA VAL A 103 -2.67 13.56 -7.42
C VAL A 103 -4.02 12.88 -7.40
N PRO A 104 -4.45 12.19 -8.48
CA PRO A 104 -5.65 11.37 -8.46
C PRO A 104 -5.47 10.23 -7.45
N ALA A 105 -6.23 10.27 -6.35
CA ALA A 105 -6.06 9.33 -5.24
C ALA A 105 -7.37 8.64 -4.89
N PHE A 106 -7.34 7.32 -4.74
CA PHE A 106 -8.52 6.51 -4.52
C PHE A 106 -8.32 5.63 -3.29
N GLY A 107 -9.31 5.63 -2.39
CA GLY A 107 -9.31 4.77 -1.21
C GLY A 107 -10.62 4.01 -1.06
N PRO A 108 -10.66 2.99 -0.19
CA PRO A 108 -11.91 2.30 0.12
C PRO A 108 -12.95 3.31 0.62
N ILE A 109 -14.15 3.26 0.04
CA ILE A 109 -15.31 4.01 0.51
C ILE A 109 -15.86 3.26 1.73
N TRP A 110 -15.90 3.96 2.86
CA TRP A 110 -16.54 3.45 4.07
C TRP A 110 -17.96 4.02 4.11
N ASP A 111 -18.94 3.17 3.83
CA ASP A 111 -20.36 3.49 4.04
C ASP A 111 -20.69 3.20 5.51
N SER A 112 -20.76 4.27 6.32
CA SER A 112 -21.17 4.24 7.74
C SER A 112 -21.84 5.55 8.13
#